data_AF-A0A849CAG4-F1
#
_entry.id   AF-A0A849CAG4-F1
#
_cell.length_a   1.000
_cell.length_b   1.000
_cell.length_c   1.000
_cell.angle_alpha   90.00
_cell.angle_beta   90.00
_cell.angle_gamma   90.00
#
_symmetry.space_group_name_H-M   'P 1'
#
loop_
_entity.id
_entity.type
_entity.pdbx_description
1 polymer ?
#
loop_
_entity_poly.entity_id
_entity_poly.type
_entity_poly.pdbx_seq_one_letter_code
_entity_poly.pdbx_strand_id
1 'polypeptide(L)' 'MFETLKVGIWACVDDECPIRLLLHPEDDAATLVFGGPDGFELFLSEAALRNLLQVGTDGLSRLTTRH' A
#
# COMPACT_ATOMS: atom_id res chain seq x y z
N MET A 1 3.00 11.18 19.50
CA MET A 1 4.21 10.57 18.90
C MET A 1 3.84 9.14 18.60
N PHE A 2 3.62 8.80 17.32
CA PHE A 2 3.26 7.43 16.92
C PHE A 2 4.54 6.66 16.64
N GLU A 3 4.73 5.54 17.34
CA GLU A 3 5.87 4.65 17.13
C GLU A 3 5.81 4.04 15.72
N THR A 4 6.92 4.14 14.99
CA THR A 4 7.08 3.59 13.66
C THR A 4 7.03 2.07 13.75
N LEU A 5 5.92 1.46 13.31
CA LEU A 5 5.79 0.01 13.18
C LEU A 5 6.84 -0.50 12.18
N LYS A 6 7.94 -1.05 12.71
CA LYS A 6 8.98 -1.71 11.93
C LYS A 6 8.54 -3.11 11.55
N VAL A 7 7.82 -3.24 10.45
CA VAL A 7 7.88 -4.46 9.64
C VAL A 7 8.92 -4.19 8.55
N GLY A 8 10.14 -4.71 8.74
CA GLY A 8 11.20 -4.77 7.71
C GLY A 8 11.57 -3.45 7.02
N ILE A 9 12.32 -2.57 7.71
CA ILE A 9 13.22 -1.50 7.19
C ILE A 9 12.94 -0.94 5.78
N TRP A 10 11.70 -0.57 5.43
CA TRP A 10 11.47 0.27 4.26
C TRP A 10 10.41 1.31 4.58
N ALA A 11 10.87 2.54 4.78
CA ALA A 11 10.02 3.70 4.68
C ALA A 11 10.10 4.15 3.22
N CYS A 12 9.01 3.97 2.46
CA CYS A 12 8.81 4.66 1.18
C CYS A 12 8.42 6.09 1.59
N VAL A 13 9.40 7.02 1.57
CA VAL A 13 9.29 8.38 2.14
C VAL A 13 8.98 9.44 1.08
N ASP A 14 8.97 9.10 -0.21
CA ASP A 14 8.78 10.08 -1.27
C ASP A 14 7.65 9.75 -2.25
N ASP A 15 7.27 10.79 -3.02
CA ASP A 15 6.24 10.76 -4.06
C ASP A 15 6.70 10.05 -5.35
N GLU A 16 7.91 9.49 -5.38
CA GLU A 16 8.57 8.92 -6.56
C GLU A 16 8.66 7.38 -6.53
N CYS A 17 8.30 6.77 -5.39
CA CYS A 17 8.25 5.33 -5.17
C CYS A 17 7.24 4.66 -6.15
N PRO A 18 7.71 3.92 -7.17
CA PRO A 18 6.82 3.36 -8.18
C PRO A 18 6.00 2.22 -7.57
N ILE A 19 4.68 2.27 -7.76
CA ILE A 19 3.75 1.22 -7.32
C ILE A 19 3.11 0.60 -8.56
N ARG A 20 3.15 -0.73 -8.67
CA ARG A 20 2.50 -1.49 -9.73
C ARG A 20 1.54 -2.52 -9.16
N LEU A 21 0.42 -2.71 -9.84
CA LEU A 21 -0.59 -3.70 -9.48
C LEU A 21 -0.52 -4.89 -10.43
N LEU A 22 -0.39 -6.09 -9.88
CA LEU A 22 -0.54 -7.36 -10.60
C LEU A 22 -1.81 -8.04 -10.12
N LEU A 23 -2.70 -8.41 -11.04
CA LEU A 23 -3.97 -9.07 -10.72
C LEU A 23 -3.81 -10.58 -10.87
N HIS A 24 -4.41 -11.33 -9.95
CA HIS A 24 -4.49 -12.79 -9.97
C HIS A 24 -5.97 -13.20 -9.97
N PRO A 25 -6.67 -13.16 -11.12
CA PRO A 25 -8.11 -13.39 -11.18
C PRO A 25 -8.54 -14.79 -10.73
N GLU A 26 -7.67 -15.79 -10.91
CA GLU A 26 -7.93 -17.17 -10.52
C GLU A 26 -7.96 -17.36 -8.99
N ASP A 27 -7.33 -16.44 -8.24
CA ASP A 27 -7.17 -16.50 -6.79
C ASP A 27 -7.98 -15.42 -6.05
N ASP A 28 -8.81 -14.64 -6.77
CA ASP A 28 -9.48 -13.44 -6.26
C ASP A 28 -8.52 -12.54 -5.46
N ALA A 29 -7.33 -12.31 -6.03
CA ALA A 29 -6.22 -11.67 -5.34
C ALA A 29 -5.43 -10.70 -6.24
N ALA A 30 -4.55 -9.93 -5.61
CA ALA A 30 -3.64 -9.03 -6.29
C ALA A 30 -2.32 -8.90 -5.53
N THR A 31 -1.24 -8.62 -6.26
CA THR A 31 0.05 -8.24 -5.68
C THR A 31 0.30 -6.75 -5.95
N LEU A 32 0.57 -5.98 -4.90
CA LEU A 32 1.16 -4.65 -5.02
C LEU A 32 2.68 -4.76 -4.99
N VAL A 33 3.33 -4.29 -6.04
CA VAL A 33 4.79 -4.25 -6.16
C VAL A 33 5.26 -2.82 -5.91
N PHE A 34 6.12 -2.63 -4.93
CA PHE A 34 6.70 -1.35 -4.54
C PHE A 34 8.16 -1.30 -4.97
N GLY A 35 8.56 -0.25 -5.68
CA GLY A 35 9.94 -0.06 -6.11
C GLY A 35 10.32 -0.76 -7.42
N GLY A 36 11.62 -0.82 -7.68
CA GLY A 36 12.23 -1.37 -8.89
C GLY A 36 12.62 -2.85 -8.78
N PRO A 37 13.77 -3.27 -9.34
CA PRO A 37 14.23 -4.67 -9.32
C PRO A 37 14.39 -5.28 -7.92
N ASP A 38 14.78 -4.48 -6.93
CA ASP A 38 14.92 -4.89 -5.52
C ASP A 38 13.69 -4.50 -4.68
N GLY A 39 12.55 -4.34 -5.35
CA GLY A 39 11.29 -3.94 -4.74
C GLY A 39 10.69 -4.99 -3.80
N PHE A 40 9.63 -4.59 -3.10
CA PHE A 40 8.86 -5.47 -2.23
C PHE A 40 7.50 -5.79 -2.86
N GLU A 41 7.02 -7.01 -2.63
CA GLU A 41 5.73 -7.48 -3.11
C GLU A 41 4.78 -7.76 -1.94
N LEU A 42 3.59 -7.16 -2.00
CA LEU A 42 2.52 -7.38 -1.06
C LEU A 42 1.37 -8.11 -1.75
N PHE A 43 1.26 -9.42 -1.50
CA PHE A 43 0.13 -10.22 -1.94
C PHE A 43 -1.09 -9.97 -1.03
N LEU A 44 -2.24 -9.72 -1.63
CA LEU A 44 -3.48 -9.35 -0.97
C LEU A 44 -4.64 -10.12 -1.59
N SER A 45 -5.49 -10.72 -0.75
CA SER A 45 -6.81 -11.14 -1.20
C SER A 45 -7.68 -9.92 -1.55
N GLU A 46 -8.77 -10.12 -2.29
CA GLU A 46 -9.76 -9.08 -2.59
C GLU A 46 -10.20 -8.31 -1.33
N ALA A 47 -10.53 -9.04 -0.26
CA ALA A 47 -10.96 -8.44 1.00
C ALA A 47 -9.87 -7.56 1.64
N ALA A 48 -8.62 -8.02 1.62
CA ALA A 48 -7.49 -7.27 2.15
C ALA A 48 -7.21 -6.01 1.31
N LEU A 49 -7.29 -6.11 -0.02
CA LEU A 49 -7.14 -4.97 -0.92
C LEU A 49 -8.24 -3.92 -0.71
N ARG A 50 -9.50 -4.35 -0.58
CA ARG A 50 -10.62 -3.44 -0.25
C ARG A 50 -10.38 -2.70 1.06
N ASN A 51 -9.96 -3.41 2.10
CA ASN A 51 -9.66 -2.80 3.39
C ASN A 51 -8.49 -1.79 3.29
N LEU A 52 -7.43 -2.12 2.55
CA LEU A 52 -6.30 -1.23 2.32
C LEU A 52 -6.74 0.07 1.61
N LEU A 53 -7.57 -0.03 0.58
CA LEU A 53 -8.10 1.13 -0.15
C LEU A 53 -9.00 2.01 0.74
N GLN A 54 -9.82 1.39 1.58
CA GLN A 54 -10.67 2.12 2.53
C GLN A 54 -9.84 2.92 3.52
N VAL A 55 -8.85 2.28 4.16
CA VAL A 55 -7.93 2.94 5.10
C VAL A 55 -7.17 4.07 4.42
N GLY A 56 -6.68 3.87 3.19
CA GLY A 56 -6.00 4.89 2.41
C GLY A 56 -6.90 6.09 2.09
N THR A 57 -8.13 5.85 1.67
CA THR A 57 -9.12 6.88 1.37
C THR A 57 -9.49 7.71 2.60
N ASP A 58 -9.69 7.05 3.74
CA ASP A 58 -9.96 7.70 5.02
C ASP A 58 -8.77 8.56 5.47
N GLY A 59 -7.55 8.04 5.30
CA GLY A 59 -6.31 8.77 5.59
C GLY A 59 -6.18 10.03 4.74
N LEU A 60 -6.38 9.92 3.42
CA LEU A 60 -6.36 11.06 2.49
C LEU A 60 -7.40 12.11 2.85
N SER A 61 -8.63 11.70 3.13
CA SER A 61 -9.72 12.61 3.52
C SER A 61 -9.38 13.42 4.78
N ARG A 62 -8.69 12.80 5.75
CA ARG A 62 -8.25 13.49 6.97
C ARG A 62 -7.10 14.46 6.71
N LEU A 63 -6.25 14.20 5.72
CA LEU A 63 -5.17 15.12 5.33
C LEU A 63 -5.72 16.36 4.62
N THR A 64 -6.70 16.19 3.72
CA THR A 64 -7.28 17.28 2.92
C THR A 64 -8.29 18.15 3.69
N THR A 65 -8.86 17.65 4.79
CA THR A 65 -9.81 18.41 5.63
C THR A 65 -9.09 19.35 6.63
N ARG A 66 -7.75 19.44 6.61
CA ARG A 66 -7.01 20.49 7.34
C ARG A 66 -7.10 21.83 6.59
N HIS A 67 -8.26 22.47 6.63
CA HIS A 67 -8.46 23.87 6.27
C HIS A 67 -8.90 24.68 7.49
#